data_AF-A0A4Q5QPA9-F1
#
_entry.id   AF-A0A4Q5QPA9-F1
#
_cell.length_a   1.000
_cell.length_b   1.000
_cell.length_c   1.000
_cell.angle_alpha   90.00
_cell.angle_beta   90.00
_cell.angle_gamma   90.00
#
_symmetry.space_group_name_H-M   'P 1'
#
loop_
_entity.id
_entity.type
_entity.pdbx_description
1 polymer ?
#
loop_
_entity_poly.entity_id
_entity_poly.type
_entity_poly.pdbx_seq_one_letter_code
_entity_poly.pdbx_strand_id
1 'polypeptide(L)' 'MSKTGGNDSKSTLYCSFCGKSQHEVRKLIAGPTVFICDECVELCMDII' A
#
# COMPACT_ATOMS: atom_id res chain seq x y z
N MET A 1 -18.16 -1.58 33.01
CA MET A 1 -16.82 -1.42 32.40
C MET A 1 -16.85 -2.13 31.05
N SER A 2 -17.13 -1.41 29.96
CA SER A 2 -17.11 -2.00 28.61
C SER A 2 -16.04 -1.29 27.79
N LYS A 3 -14.88 -1.92 27.65
CA LYS A 3 -13.78 -1.46 26.81
C LYS A 3 -14.23 -1.52 25.35
N THR A 4 -14.51 -0.38 24.72
CA THR A 4 -14.53 -0.31 23.25
C THR A 4 -13.10 -0.07 22.80
N GLY A 5 -12.32 -1.17 22.74
CA GLY A 5 -11.06 -1.17 22.01
C GLY A 5 -11.39 -1.01 20.54
N GLY A 6 -11.08 0.16 19.98
CA GLY A 6 -11.25 0.44 18.55
C GLY A 6 -10.41 -0.56 17.76
N ASN A 7 -11.07 -1.55 17.19
CA ASN A 7 -10.47 -2.44 16.21
C ASN A 7 -10.22 -1.61 14.95
N ASP A 8 -9.01 -1.08 14.83
CA ASP A 8 -8.45 -0.45 13.63
C ASP A 8 -8.45 -1.48 12.51
N SER A 9 -9.64 -1.72 11.94
CA SER A 9 -9.79 -2.42 10.67
C SER A 9 -9.34 -1.45 9.57
N LYS A 10 -8.09 -0.96 9.64
CA LYS A 10 -7.46 -0.27 8.52
C LYS A 10 -7.49 -1.25 7.37
N SER A 11 -8.32 -0.98 6.37
CA SER A 11 -8.34 -1.75 5.14
C SER A 11 -6.92 -1.81 4.61
N THR A 12 -6.35 -3.02 4.55
CA THR A 12 -5.02 -3.24 3.98
C THR A 12 -5.00 -2.65 2.59
N LEU A 13 -4.06 -1.75 2.32
CA LEU A 13 -3.86 -1.18 1.00
C LEU A 13 -2.95 -2.09 0.17
N TYR A 14 -3.19 -2.12 -1.13
CA TYR A 14 -2.46 -2.97 -2.08
C TYR A 14 -1.95 -2.14 -3.24
N CYS A 15 -0.74 -2.43 -3.72
CA CYS A 15 -0.20 -1.85 -4.93
C CYS A 15 -1.07 -2.25 -6.13
N SER A 16 -1.53 -1.25 -6.89
CA SER A 16 -2.37 -1.45 -8.07
C SER A 16 -1.64 -2.14 -9.24
N PHE A 17 -0.30 -2.23 -9.17
CA PHE A 17 0.54 -2.77 -10.25
C PHE A 17 1.00 -4.20 -9.97
N CYS A 18 1.55 -4.47 -8.78
CA CYS A 18 2.07 -5.79 -8.41
C CYS A 18 1.15 -6.58 -7.46
N GLY A 19 0.12 -5.95 -6.89
CA GLY A 19 -0.81 -6.59 -5.95
C GLY A 19 -0.27 -6.80 -4.53
N LYS A 20 0.98 -6.44 -4.24
CA LYS A 20 1.57 -6.54 -2.89
C LYS A 20 0.87 -5.61 -1.90
N SER A 21 0.66 -6.08 -0.68
CA SER A 21 0.10 -5.28 0.40
C SER A 21 1.10 -4.25 0.93
N GLN A 22 0.60 -3.21 1.63
CA GLN A 22 1.43 -2.22 2.32
C GLN A 22 2.43 -2.81 3.34
N HIS A 23 2.21 -4.06 3.78
CA HIS A 23 3.08 -4.76 4.72
C HIS A 23 4.19 -5.56 4.01
N GLU A 24 4.03 -5.83 2.71
CA GLU A 24 4.98 -6.59 1.88
C GLU A 24 5.98 -5.70 1.14
N VAL A 25 5.76 -4.39 1.14
CA VAL A 25 6.61 -3.41 0.45
C VAL A 25 7.21 -2.44 1.45
N ARG A 26 8.39 -1.92 1.14
CA ARG A 26 9.06 -0.95 2.01
C ARG A 26 8.32 0.39 2.01
N LYS A 27 7.79 0.79 0.85
CA LYS A 27 6.99 2.01 0.72
C LYS A 27 5.81 1.76 -0.21
N LEU A 28 4.61 2.13 0.24
CA LEU A 28 3.42 2.22 -0.60
C LEU A 28 2.97 3.68 -0.68
N ILE A 29 2.91 4.21 -1.90
CA ILE A 29 2.51 5.58 -2.18
C ILE A 29 1.01 5.56 -2.52
N ALA A 30 0.21 6.26 -1.71
CA ALA A 30 -1.23 6.37 -1.89
C ALA A 30 -1.59 7.63 -2.69
N GLY A 31 -2.15 7.45 -3.88
CA GLY A 31 -2.82 8.50 -4.64
C GLY A 31 -4.34 8.47 -4.43
N PRO A 32 -5.08 9.45 -4.98
CA PRO A 32 -6.54 9.50 -4.87
C PRO A 32 -7.25 8.28 -5.48
N THR A 33 -6.67 7.66 -6.51
CA THR A 33 -7.29 6.56 -7.28
C THR A 33 -6.37 5.36 -7.50
N VAL A 34 -5.08 5.49 -7.22
CA VAL A 34 -4.06 4.48 -7.53
C VAL A 34 -3.03 4.40 -6.41
N PHE A 35 -2.53 3.19 -6.15
CA PHE A 35 -1.49 2.93 -5.17
C PHE A 35 -0.29 2.30 -5.88
N ILE A 36 0.92 2.77 -5.62
CA ILE A 36 2.14 2.25 -6.24
C ILE A 36 3.23 2.02 -5.19
N CYS A 37 3.91 0.88 -5.24
CA CYS A 37 5.02 0.59 -4.33
C CYS A 37 6.38 1.05 -4.89
N ASP A 38 7.40 1.12 -4.03
CA ASP A 38 8.74 1.54 -4.44
C ASP A 38 9.36 0.65 -5.52
N GLU A 39 9.18 -0.67 -5.43
CA GLU A 39 9.65 -1.60 -6.46
C GLU A 39 9.03 -1.30 -7.84
N CYS A 40 7.72 -1.03 -7.90
CA CYS A 40 7.06 -0.69 -9.16
C CYS A 40 7.52 0.66 -9.72
N VAL A 41 7.86 1.62 -8.86
CA VAL A 41 8.44 2.90 -9.31
C VAL A 41 9.80 2.69 -9.95
N GLU A 42 10.67 1.89 -9.32
CA GLU A 42 12.01 1.57 -9.84
C GLU A 42 11.91 0.87 -11.21
N LEU A 43 11.06 -0.16 -11.32
CA LEU A 43 10.83 -0.88 -12.58
C LEU A 43 10.33 0.03 -13.71
N CYS A 44 9.52 1.05 -13.39
CA CYS A 44 9.05 2.01 -14.40
C CYS A 44 10.14 3.02 -14.82
N MET A 45 11.12 3.31 -13.97
CA MET A 45 12.20 4.24 -14.30
C MET A 45 13.23 3.64 -15.25
N ASP A 46 13.44 2.32 -15.19
CA ASP A 46 14.40 1.60 -16.06
C ASP A 46 13.95 1.49 -17.54
N ILE A 47 12.71 1.86 -17.87
CA ILE A 47 12.15 1.75 -19.22
C ILE A 47 12.37 3.03 -20.07
N ILE A 48 12.96 4.09 -19.52
CA ILE A 48 13.16 5.39 -20.20
C ILE A 48 14.48 5.46 -20.98
#